data_AF-A0A1T4VZC9-F1
#
_entry.id   AF-A0A1T4VZC9-F1
#
_cell.length_a   1.000
_cell.length_b   1.000
_cell.length_c   1.000
_cell.angle_alpha   90.00
_cell.angle_beta   90.00
_cell.angle_gamma   90.00
#
_symmetry.space_group_name_H-M   'P 1'
#
loop_
_entity.id
_entity.type
_entity.pdbx_description
1 polymer ?
#
loop_
_entity_poly.entity_id
_entity_poly.type
_entity_poly.pdbx_seq_one_letter_code
_entity_poly.pdbx_strand_id
1 'polypeptide(L)'
;MTSILDSVDSRTKLVGENRLELLIFQLGTRQLFAINVFKVREVLKVPHLNKMPGSHPKVSGVATIRGHSIPVIDMRQSIGMRALESDPDTNLIVTEYNRTIQAFLVGQVIYIKNMGWDEIMEPPATGRGNYLTAITKLEHEGDNKLVEIIDVEKVLAEIVSYDIGISEEVLDKDLSQHLVNKRVLVVDDSSTARLQVTETLGQLGIECIERLCCLNRWN
;
A
#
# COMPACT_ATOMS: atom_id res chain seq x y z
N MET A 1 -20.13 -16.43 -21.41
CA MET A 1 -19.54 -15.08 -21.52
C MET A 1 -19.94 -14.29 -20.28
N THR A 2 -19.38 -14.66 -19.11
CA THR A 2 -19.81 -14.17 -17.80
C THR A 2 -18.56 -13.98 -16.93
N SER A 3 -17.66 -13.07 -17.34
CA SER A 3 -16.30 -13.03 -16.78
C SER A 3 -15.81 -11.63 -16.40
N ILE A 4 -16.37 -10.57 -16.96
CA ILE A 4 -15.96 -9.19 -16.64
C ILE A 4 -17.01 -8.51 -15.76
N LEU A 5 -18.30 -8.69 -16.06
CA LEU A 5 -19.37 -8.12 -15.24
C LEU A 5 -19.40 -8.76 -13.85
N ASP A 6 -19.21 -10.07 -13.73
CA ASP A 6 -19.20 -10.76 -12.41
C ASP A 6 -17.99 -10.37 -11.55
N SER A 7 -16.83 -10.10 -12.15
CA SER A 7 -15.65 -9.64 -11.40
C SER A 7 -15.76 -8.19 -10.97
N VAL A 8 -16.40 -7.34 -11.79
CA VAL A 8 -16.77 -5.97 -11.42
C VAL A 8 -17.85 -5.96 -10.35
N ASP A 9 -18.90 -6.77 -10.47
CA ASP A 9 -19.98 -6.89 -9.47
C ASP A 9 -19.47 -7.44 -8.14
N SER A 10 -18.57 -8.42 -8.16
CA SER A 10 -17.95 -8.95 -6.94
C SER A 10 -17.12 -7.88 -6.24
N ARG A 11 -16.32 -7.10 -6.99
CA ARG A 11 -15.57 -5.97 -6.45
C ARG A 11 -16.46 -4.83 -5.95
N THR A 12 -17.59 -4.57 -6.61
CA THR A 12 -18.52 -3.48 -6.26
C THR A 12 -19.40 -3.85 -5.07
N LYS A 13 -19.80 -5.13 -4.93
CA LYS A 13 -20.54 -5.62 -3.75
C LYS A 13 -19.72 -5.56 -2.46
N LEU A 14 -18.39 -5.76 -2.53
CA LEU A 14 -17.52 -5.59 -1.37
C LEU A 14 -17.54 -4.14 -0.82
N VAL A 15 -17.70 -3.15 -1.71
CA VAL A 15 -17.87 -1.73 -1.33
C VAL A 15 -19.22 -1.50 -0.62
N GLY A 16 -20.25 -2.27 -0.97
CA GLY A 16 -21.59 -2.19 -0.36
C GLY A 16 -21.76 -2.97 0.95
N GLU A 17 -20.96 -4.01 1.19
CA GLU A 17 -21.07 -4.88 2.38
C GLU A 17 -20.07 -4.58 3.50
N ASN A 18 -19.21 -3.56 3.33
CA ASN A 18 -18.17 -3.23 4.32
C ASN A 18 -17.30 -4.49 4.61
N ARG A 19 -16.70 -5.07 3.57
CA ARG A 19 -15.84 -6.25 3.67
C ARG A 19 -14.45 -5.98 3.11
N LEU A 20 -13.44 -6.52 3.78
CA LEU A 20 -12.03 -6.39 3.43
C LEU A 20 -11.49 -7.76 2.98
N GLU A 21 -10.69 -7.78 1.92
CA GLU A 21 -9.93 -8.96 1.51
C GLU A 21 -8.45 -8.73 1.83
N LEU A 22 -7.89 -9.60 2.68
CA LEU A 22 -6.51 -9.53 3.12
C LEU A 22 -5.72 -10.71 2.59
N LEU A 23 -4.59 -10.42 1.93
CA LEU A 23 -3.59 -11.43 1.58
C LEU A 23 -2.69 -11.65 2.80
N ILE A 24 -2.72 -12.85 3.37
CA ILE A 24 -1.96 -13.22 4.56
C ILE A 24 -0.61 -13.84 4.15
N PHE A 25 0.48 -13.37 4.75
CA PHE A 25 1.83 -13.83 4.47
C PHE A 25 2.75 -13.74 5.70
N GLN A 26 3.93 -14.32 5.58
CA GLN A 26 4.99 -14.28 6.60
C GLN A 26 6.23 -13.55 6.09
N LEU A 27 7.02 -13.02 7.02
CA LEU A 27 8.30 -12.35 6.73
C LEU A 27 9.47 -13.13 7.35
N GLY A 28 9.51 -14.44 7.12
CA GLY A 28 10.55 -15.33 7.65
C GLY A 28 10.52 -15.52 9.17
N THR A 29 9.36 -15.29 9.79
CA THR A 29 9.05 -15.60 11.19
C THR A 29 7.63 -16.17 11.26
N ARG A 30 7.22 -16.71 12.41
CA ARG A 30 5.84 -17.19 12.64
C ARG A 30 4.80 -16.07 12.77
N GLN A 31 5.23 -14.80 12.83
CA GLN A 31 4.32 -13.66 12.86
C GLN A 31 3.63 -13.52 11.50
N LEU A 32 2.31 -13.39 11.54
CA LEU A 32 1.49 -13.19 10.34
C LEU A 32 1.34 -11.71 10.04
N PHE A 33 1.46 -11.39 8.76
CA PHE A 33 1.25 -10.07 8.20
C PHE A 33 0.17 -10.13 7.12
N ALA A 34 -0.40 -8.99 6.82
CA ALA A 34 -1.44 -8.86 5.83
C ALA A 34 -1.28 -7.59 4.99
N ILE A 35 -1.73 -7.66 3.75
CA ILE A 35 -1.92 -6.52 2.86
C ILE A 35 -3.33 -6.59 2.26
N ASN A 36 -3.96 -5.44 2.07
CA ASN A 36 -5.22 -5.36 1.36
C ASN A 36 -5.06 -5.87 -0.09
N VAL A 37 -5.86 -6.85 -0.49
CA VAL A 37 -5.85 -7.45 -1.84
C VAL A 37 -6.16 -6.40 -2.91
N PHE A 38 -6.93 -5.36 -2.62
CA PHE A 38 -7.18 -4.27 -3.57
C PHE A 38 -5.90 -3.55 -4.02
N LYS A 39 -4.85 -3.59 -3.20
CA LYS A 39 -3.55 -3.01 -3.50
C LYS A 39 -2.62 -3.98 -4.24
N VAL A 40 -3.01 -5.25 -4.37
CA VAL A 40 -2.23 -6.33 -4.99
C VAL A 40 -2.68 -6.57 -6.43
N ARG A 41 -1.72 -6.55 -7.36
CA ARG A 41 -1.94 -6.94 -8.76
C ARG A 41 -1.81 -8.44 -8.96
N GLU A 42 -0.72 -9.03 -8.48
CA GLU A 42 -0.45 -10.46 -8.58
C GLU A 42 0.60 -10.91 -7.56
N VAL A 43 0.65 -12.22 -7.28
CA VAL A 43 1.67 -12.87 -6.46
C VAL A 43 2.48 -13.80 -7.37
N LEU A 44 3.81 -13.68 -7.33
CA LEU A 44 4.72 -14.43 -8.19
C LEU A 44 5.80 -15.11 -7.35
N LYS A 45 6.40 -16.18 -7.88
CA LYS A 45 7.67 -16.67 -7.37
C LYS A 45 8.80 -15.72 -7.72
N VAL A 46 9.81 -15.64 -6.86
CA VAL A 46 10.95 -14.73 -7.04
C VAL A 46 11.77 -15.19 -8.26
N PRO A 47 11.82 -14.40 -9.35
CA PRO A 47 12.69 -14.69 -10.48
C PRO A 47 14.13 -14.26 -10.15
N HIS A 48 15.03 -14.39 -11.12
CA HIS A 48 16.36 -13.81 -10.98
C HIS A 48 16.29 -12.28 -10.76
N LEU A 49 16.98 -11.81 -9.71
CA LEU A 49 17.07 -10.39 -9.37
C LEU A 49 18.40 -9.82 -9.85
N ASN A 50 18.34 -8.79 -10.68
CA ASN A 50 19.50 -8.02 -11.07
C ASN A 50 19.78 -6.92 -10.04
N LYS A 51 21.04 -6.75 -9.64
CA LYS A 51 21.42 -5.65 -8.74
C LYS A 51 21.32 -4.31 -9.46
N MET A 52 20.71 -3.32 -8.80
CA MET A 52 20.60 -1.96 -9.29
C MET A 52 21.64 -1.06 -8.60
N PRO A 53 22.66 -0.55 -9.31
CA PRO A 53 23.62 0.40 -8.74
C PRO A 53 22.93 1.67 -8.25
N GLY A 54 23.35 2.19 -7.09
CA GLY A 54 22.81 3.43 -6.52
C GLY A 54 21.37 3.32 -6.00
N SER A 55 20.81 2.11 -5.92
CA SER A 55 19.46 1.89 -5.37
C SER A 55 19.41 2.09 -3.85
N HIS A 56 18.20 2.38 -3.35
CA HIS A 56 17.95 2.51 -1.92
C HIS A 56 18.28 1.21 -1.18
N PRO A 57 18.83 1.24 0.06
CA PRO A 57 19.24 0.03 0.79
C PRO A 57 18.15 -1.02 1.03
N LYS A 58 16.86 -0.61 0.97
CA LYS A 58 15.67 -1.48 1.08
C LYS A 58 15.31 -2.18 -0.25
N VAL A 59 16.00 -1.87 -1.36
CA VAL A 59 15.76 -2.46 -2.68
C VAL A 59 16.68 -3.67 -2.86
N SER A 60 16.09 -4.85 -3.00
CA SER A 60 16.80 -6.11 -3.24
C SER A 60 17.34 -6.21 -4.67
N GLY A 61 16.74 -5.49 -5.61
CA GLY A 61 17.16 -5.45 -7.02
C GLY A 61 16.01 -5.15 -7.96
N VAL A 62 16.13 -5.62 -9.21
CA VAL A 62 15.12 -5.50 -10.26
C VAL A 62 14.81 -6.86 -10.84
N ALA A 63 13.53 -7.16 -10.98
CA ALA A 63 13.02 -8.34 -11.65
C ALA A 63 12.42 -7.98 -13.01
N THR A 64 12.61 -8.85 -14.01
CA THR A 64 11.89 -8.75 -15.28
C THR A 64 10.61 -9.56 -15.19
N ILE A 65 9.46 -8.88 -15.14
CA ILE A 65 8.14 -9.50 -15.05
C ILE A 65 7.34 -9.09 -16.28
N ARG A 66 6.94 -10.07 -17.10
CA ARG A 66 6.19 -9.84 -18.35
C ARG A 66 6.83 -8.75 -19.25
N GLY A 67 8.16 -8.79 -19.39
CA GLY A 67 8.92 -7.83 -20.20
C GLY A 67 9.14 -6.45 -19.56
N HIS A 68 8.61 -6.20 -18.36
CA HIS A 68 8.80 -4.93 -17.64
C HIS A 68 9.84 -5.11 -16.54
N SER A 69 10.71 -4.11 -16.39
CA SER A 69 11.67 -4.05 -15.28
C SER A 69 10.98 -3.47 -14.05
N ILE A 70 10.79 -4.29 -13.02
CA ILE A 70 10.07 -3.93 -11.80
C ILE A 70 11.05 -3.93 -10.62
N PRO A 71 11.14 -2.83 -9.85
CA PRO A 71 11.96 -2.80 -8.65
C PRO A 71 11.38 -3.74 -7.58
N VAL A 72 12.27 -4.50 -6.95
CA VAL A 72 11.95 -5.45 -5.88
C VAL A 72 12.44 -4.89 -4.56
N ILE A 73 11.52 -4.70 -3.63
CA ILE A 73 11.73 -4.08 -2.32
C ILE A 73 11.62 -5.16 -1.24
N ASP A 74 12.60 -5.23 -0.34
CA ASP A 74 12.54 -6.13 0.80
C ASP A 74 11.52 -5.61 1.83
N MET A 75 10.37 -6.28 1.94
CA MET A 75 9.30 -5.88 2.86
C MET A 75 9.75 -5.97 4.32
N ARG A 76 10.53 -7.01 4.65
CA ARG A 76 11.02 -7.27 6.01
C ARG A 76 12.01 -6.18 6.44
N GLN A 77 12.95 -5.84 5.57
CA GLN A 77 13.87 -4.73 5.81
C GLN A 77 13.15 -3.38 5.89
N SER A 78 12.08 -3.23 5.11
CA SER A 78 11.34 -1.96 5.04
C SER A 78 10.61 -1.60 6.33
N ILE A 79 10.17 -2.60 7.09
CA ILE A 79 9.55 -2.43 8.42
C ILE A 79 10.56 -2.46 9.58
N GLY A 80 11.86 -2.32 9.29
CA GLY A 80 12.91 -2.20 10.30
C GLY A 80 13.47 -3.53 10.82
N MET A 81 13.14 -4.66 10.19
CA MET A 81 13.73 -5.96 10.53
C MET A 81 14.98 -6.22 9.68
N ARG A 82 15.72 -7.30 9.99
CA ARG A 82 16.82 -7.76 9.11
C ARG A 82 16.26 -8.24 7.77
N ALA A 83 16.99 -7.97 6.69
CA ALA A 83 16.65 -8.41 5.34
C ALA A 83 16.31 -9.90 5.26
N LEU A 84 15.36 -10.23 4.39
CA LEU A 84 14.92 -11.59 4.17
C LEU A 84 15.99 -12.35 3.38
N GLU A 85 16.31 -13.56 3.83
CA GLU A 85 17.15 -14.46 3.06
C GLU A 85 16.30 -15.09 1.96
N SER A 86 16.81 -15.10 0.73
CA SER A 86 16.08 -15.69 -0.39
C SER A 86 16.04 -17.21 -0.23
N ASP A 87 14.85 -17.75 -0.03
CA ASP A 87 14.56 -19.17 0.07
C ASP A 87 13.45 -19.59 -0.93
N PRO A 88 13.18 -20.89 -1.13
CA PRO A 88 12.14 -21.35 -2.06
C PRO A 88 10.71 -20.91 -1.71
N ASP A 89 10.47 -20.56 -0.44
CA ASP A 89 9.18 -20.12 0.08
C ASP A 89 8.98 -18.60 -0.09
N THR A 90 10.02 -17.84 -0.45
CA THR A 90 9.89 -16.43 -0.79
C THR A 90 9.02 -16.21 -2.02
N ASN A 91 8.27 -15.10 -2.00
CA ASN A 91 7.38 -14.69 -3.08
C ASN A 91 7.50 -13.18 -3.31
N LEU A 92 7.05 -12.74 -4.47
CA LEU A 92 6.87 -11.34 -4.81
C LEU A 92 5.38 -11.00 -4.78
N ILE A 93 5.00 -9.99 -3.98
CA ILE A 93 3.69 -9.36 -4.07
C ILE A 93 3.85 -8.13 -4.96
N VAL A 94 3.32 -8.20 -6.18
CA VAL A 94 3.35 -7.08 -7.12
C VAL A 94 2.20 -6.14 -6.80
N THR A 95 2.52 -4.87 -6.54
CA THR A 95 1.55 -3.84 -6.20
C THR A 95 1.65 -2.67 -7.18
N GLU A 96 0.64 -1.81 -7.20
CA GLU A 96 0.63 -0.58 -8.01
C GLU A 96 0.14 0.58 -7.17
N TYR A 97 0.92 1.66 -7.15
CA TYR A 97 0.59 2.90 -6.46
C TYR A 97 1.09 4.07 -7.28
N ASN A 98 0.30 5.13 -7.38
CA ASN A 98 0.64 6.32 -8.18
C ASN A 98 1.10 5.98 -9.61
N ARG A 99 0.43 5.01 -10.26
CA ARG A 99 0.74 4.52 -11.61
C ARG A 99 2.15 3.91 -11.76
N THR A 100 2.83 3.64 -10.64
CA THR A 100 4.11 2.95 -10.58
C THR A 100 3.90 1.52 -10.11
N ILE A 101 4.63 0.58 -10.70
CA ILE A 101 4.55 -0.84 -10.37
C ILE A 101 5.84 -1.22 -9.65
N GLN A 102 5.70 -1.93 -8.54
CA GLN A 102 6.77 -2.37 -7.67
C GLN A 102 6.40 -3.76 -7.13
N ALA A 103 7.40 -4.49 -6.66
CA ALA A 103 7.19 -5.80 -6.05
C ALA A 103 7.80 -5.84 -4.65
N PHE A 104 7.05 -6.38 -3.70
CA PHE A 104 7.54 -6.64 -2.35
C PHE A 104 8.03 -8.08 -2.25
N LEU A 105 9.30 -8.23 -1.92
CA LEU A 105 9.87 -9.50 -1.50
C LEU A 105 9.34 -9.83 -0.11
N VAL A 106 8.60 -10.93 -0.03
CA VAL A 106 8.01 -11.48 1.19
C VAL A 106 8.40 -12.95 1.33
N GLY A 107 8.17 -13.52 2.52
CA GLY A 107 8.32 -14.96 2.73
C GLY A 107 7.12 -15.73 2.18
N GLN A 108 6.69 -16.74 2.93
CA GLN A 108 5.56 -17.59 2.55
C GLN A 108 4.26 -16.81 2.47
N VAL A 109 3.56 -16.92 1.34
CA VAL A 109 2.16 -16.48 1.20
C VAL A 109 1.25 -17.62 1.62
N ILE A 110 0.28 -17.34 2.50
CA ILE A 110 -0.54 -18.36 3.16
C ILE A 110 -1.90 -18.51 2.45
N TYR A 111 -2.78 -17.52 2.56
CA TYR A 111 -4.09 -17.49 1.88
C TYR A 111 -4.67 -16.07 1.86
N ILE A 112 -5.78 -15.91 1.14
CA ILE A 112 -6.61 -14.70 1.21
C ILE A 112 -7.74 -14.92 2.21
N LYS A 113 -7.95 -13.96 3.12
CA LYS A 113 -9.04 -13.98 4.09
C LYS A 113 -9.97 -12.80 3.82
N ASN A 114 -11.25 -13.11 3.68
CA ASN A 114 -12.31 -12.11 3.67
C ASN A 114 -12.81 -11.87 5.11
N MET A 115 -12.96 -10.60 5.49
CA MET A 115 -13.26 -10.16 6.85
C MET A 115 -14.24 -8.98 6.85
N GLY A 116 -15.06 -8.87 7.89
CA GLY A 116 -15.80 -7.64 8.18
C GLY A 116 -14.90 -6.59 8.83
N TRP A 117 -15.22 -5.30 8.67
CA TRP A 117 -14.47 -4.23 9.35
C TRP A 117 -14.59 -4.28 10.88
N ASP A 118 -15.63 -4.93 11.41
CA ASP A 118 -15.81 -5.18 12.84
C ASP A 118 -14.77 -6.13 13.44
N GLU A 119 -14.11 -6.95 12.61
CA GLU A 119 -12.99 -7.82 13.00
C GLU A 119 -11.62 -7.11 12.96
N ILE A 120 -11.59 -5.87 12.47
CA ILE A 120 -10.38 -5.06 12.33
C ILE A 120 -10.27 -4.12 13.53
N MET A 121 -9.10 -4.14 14.19
CA MET A 121 -8.83 -3.33 15.36
C MET A 121 -7.75 -2.29 15.05
N GLU A 122 -7.82 -1.16 15.74
CA GLU A 122 -6.76 -0.17 15.70
C GLU A 122 -5.47 -0.75 16.30
N PRO A 123 -4.31 -0.45 15.70
CA PRO A 123 -3.04 -0.89 16.25
C PRO A 123 -2.80 -0.14 17.58
N PRO A 124 -2.13 -0.77 18.57
CA PRO A 124 -1.77 -0.07 19.80
C PRO A 124 -0.93 1.17 19.49
N ALA A 125 -1.16 2.25 20.24
CA ALA A 125 -0.47 3.54 20.09
C ALA A 125 0.98 3.50 20.62
N THR A 126 1.73 2.48 20.24
CA THR A 126 3.12 2.24 20.64
C THR A 126 4.03 2.53 19.46
N GLY A 127 4.63 3.73 19.45
CA GLY A 127 5.69 4.10 18.50
C GLY A 127 5.31 5.18 17.48
N ARG A 128 6.23 6.12 17.23
CA ARG A 128 6.16 7.03 16.07
C ARG A 128 6.57 6.24 14.83
N GLY A 129 5.71 6.20 13.81
CA GLY A 129 6.06 5.59 12.52
C GLY A 129 5.50 4.18 12.28
N ASN A 130 4.45 3.74 12.99
CA ASN A 130 3.84 2.44 12.73
C ASN A 130 3.55 2.25 11.23
N TYR A 131 4.16 1.22 10.64
CA TYR A 131 3.89 0.75 9.28
C TYR A 131 2.59 -0.07 9.22
N LEU A 132 1.73 0.07 10.23
CA LEU A 132 0.51 -0.71 10.39
C LEU A 132 -0.68 0.20 10.17
N THR A 133 -1.56 -0.21 9.27
CA THR A 133 -2.89 0.40 9.14
C THR A 133 -3.80 -0.10 10.26
N ALA A 134 -3.73 -1.40 10.57
CA ALA A 134 -4.59 -2.05 11.53
C ALA A 134 -4.03 -3.41 11.99
N ILE A 135 -4.70 -4.03 12.95
CA ILE A 135 -4.41 -5.39 13.40
C ILE A 135 -5.70 -6.22 13.41
N THR A 136 -5.57 -7.53 13.30
CA THR A 136 -6.68 -8.46 13.51
C THR A 136 -6.18 -9.75 14.16
N LYS A 137 -7.09 -10.64 14.55
CA LYS A 137 -6.76 -11.96 15.11
C LYS A 137 -7.39 -13.04 14.26
N LEU A 138 -6.58 -14.00 13.84
CA LEU A 138 -7.01 -15.14 13.04
C LEU A 138 -6.58 -16.44 13.69
N GLU A 139 -7.41 -17.46 13.59
CA GLU A 139 -7.00 -18.82 13.93
C GLU A 139 -6.06 -19.35 12.85
N HIS A 140 -4.87 -19.80 13.26
CA HIS A 140 -3.87 -20.38 12.37
C HIS A 140 -3.05 -21.42 13.15
N GLU A 141 -2.94 -22.64 12.60
CA GLU A 141 -2.29 -23.79 13.24
C GLU A 141 -2.84 -24.15 14.63
N GLY A 142 -4.15 -23.95 14.85
CA GLY A 142 -4.83 -24.27 16.12
C GLY A 142 -4.66 -23.22 17.23
N ASP A 143 -3.99 -22.10 16.94
CA ASP A 143 -3.87 -20.96 17.85
C ASP A 143 -4.51 -19.70 17.25
N ASN A 144 -5.00 -18.81 18.12
CA ASN A 144 -5.32 -17.43 17.71
C ASN A 144 -4.03 -16.62 17.58
N LYS A 145 -3.67 -16.25 16.35
CA LYS A 145 -2.50 -15.42 16.04
C LYS A 145 -2.93 -13.98 15.79
N LEU A 146 -2.11 -13.03 16.26
CA LEU A 146 -2.23 -11.64 15.84
C LEU A 146 -1.73 -11.51 14.40
N VAL A 147 -2.44 -10.75 13.59
CA VAL A 147 -2.09 -10.44 12.20
C VAL A 147 -1.95 -8.95 12.06
N GLU A 148 -0.80 -8.51 11.55
CA GLU A 148 -0.47 -7.11 11.35
C GLU A 148 -0.73 -6.67 9.91
N ILE A 149 -1.62 -5.70 9.71
CA ILE A 149 -1.99 -5.20 8.38
C ILE A 149 -1.05 -4.05 8.03
N ILE A 150 -0.19 -4.28 7.05
CA ILE A 150 0.88 -3.36 6.68
C ILE A 150 0.37 -2.25 5.76
N ASP A 151 0.70 -1.01 6.11
CA ASP A 151 0.57 0.15 5.24
C ASP A 151 1.75 0.20 4.24
N VAL A 152 1.53 -0.45 3.11
CA VAL A 152 2.51 -0.55 2.04
C VAL A 152 2.75 0.78 1.33
N GLU A 153 1.78 1.70 1.34
CA GLU A 153 1.96 3.03 0.75
C GLU A 153 2.96 3.85 1.55
N LYS A 154 2.86 3.78 2.87
CA LYS A 154 3.82 4.42 3.77
C LYS A 154 5.22 3.83 3.62
N VAL A 155 5.33 2.51 3.42
CA VAL A 155 6.61 1.87 3.11
C VAL A 155 7.20 2.40 1.80
N LEU A 156 6.39 2.55 0.75
CA LEU A 156 6.88 3.07 -0.54
C LEU A 156 7.28 4.53 -0.47
N ALA A 157 6.56 5.35 0.30
CA ALA A 157 6.86 6.77 0.44
C ALA A 157 8.27 7.06 1.00
N GLU A 158 8.87 6.12 1.73
CA GLU A 158 10.25 6.23 2.22
C GLU A 158 11.32 5.80 1.20
N ILE A 159 10.93 5.05 0.17
CA ILE A 159 11.86 4.37 -0.75
C ILE A 159 11.83 5.04 -2.12
N VAL A 160 10.65 5.47 -2.54
CA VAL A 160 10.39 6.05 -3.85
C VAL A 160 10.17 7.55 -3.68
N SER A 161 11.00 8.35 -4.35
CA SER A 161 10.75 9.78 -4.49
C SER A 161 9.64 9.99 -5.51
N TYR A 162 8.50 10.52 -5.06
CA TYR A 162 7.44 10.98 -5.95
C TYR A 162 7.71 12.42 -6.37
N ASP A 163 7.66 12.69 -7.68
CA ASP A 163 7.67 14.07 -8.17
C ASP A 163 6.27 14.67 -7.98
N ILE A 164 6.18 15.64 -7.08
CA ILE A 164 4.96 16.38 -6.73
C ILE A 164 4.94 17.78 -7.35
N GLY A 165 5.92 18.10 -8.21
CA GLY A 165 6.02 19.38 -8.88
C GLY A 165 4.90 19.56 -9.91
N ILE A 166 4.27 20.74 -9.91
CA ILE A 166 3.33 21.09 -10.97
C ILE A 166 4.12 21.61 -12.17
N SER A 167 3.97 20.94 -13.32
CA SER A 167 4.53 21.42 -14.59
C SER A 167 3.98 22.80 -14.95
N GLU A 168 4.86 23.74 -15.30
CA GLU A 168 4.47 25.09 -15.77
C GLU A 168 3.56 25.04 -17.00
N GLU A 169 3.64 23.98 -17.80
CA GLU A 169 2.85 23.79 -19.03
C GLU A 169 1.38 23.44 -18.74
N VAL A 170 1.10 22.90 -17.55
CA VAL A 170 -0.26 22.50 -17.12
C VAL A 170 -0.99 23.65 -16.43
N LEU A 171 -0.24 24.65 -15.94
CA LEU A 171 -0.76 25.76 -15.15
C LEU A 171 -1.29 26.89 -16.03
N ASP A 172 -2.61 27.01 -16.08
CA ASP A 172 -3.25 28.24 -16.53
C ASP A 172 -2.98 29.35 -15.49
N LYS A 173 -2.17 30.34 -15.91
CA LYS A 173 -1.74 31.44 -15.04
C LYS A 173 -2.90 32.33 -14.61
N ASP A 174 -3.92 32.49 -15.45
CA ASP A 174 -5.09 33.30 -15.13
C ASP A 174 -5.96 32.57 -14.11
N LEU A 175 -6.14 31.25 -14.27
CA LEU A 175 -6.88 30.43 -13.31
C LEU A 175 -6.17 30.33 -11.95
N SER A 176 -4.83 30.22 -11.95
CA SER A 176 -4.02 30.05 -10.74
C SER A 176 -4.23 31.16 -9.71
N GLN A 177 -4.42 32.40 -10.17
CA GLN A 177 -4.68 33.55 -9.31
C GLN A 177 -6.02 33.45 -8.58
N HIS A 178 -7.00 32.78 -9.18
CA HIS A 178 -8.32 32.57 -8.59
C HIS A 178 -8.35 31.42 -7.55
N LEU A 179 -7.31 30.60 -7.50
CA LEU A 179 -7.21 29.46 -6.58
C LEU A 179 -6.62 29.85 -5.21
N VAL A 180 -5.93 30.99 -5.12
CA VAL A 180 -5.33 31.50 -3.88
C VAL A 180 -6.41 31.68 -2.80
N ASN A 181 -6.13 31.19 -1.59
CA ASN A 181 -7.03 31.19 -0.41
C ASN A 181 -8.35 30.41 -0.60
N LYS A 182 -8.46 29.58 -1.65
CA LYS A 182 -9.56 28.62 -1.75
C LYS A 182 -9.30 27.46 -0.78
N ARG A 183 -10.39 26.91 -0.24
CA ARG A 183 -10.33 25.77 0.67
C ARG A 183 -10.80 24.52 -0.04
N VAL A 184 -10.02 23.45 0.07
CA VAL A 184 -10.35 22.12 -0.47
C VAL A 184 -10.36 21.11 0.66
N LEU A 185 -11.42 20.29 0.72
CA LEU A 185 -11.49 19.16 1.62
C LEU A 185 -10.89 17.94 0.91
N VAL A 186 -9.79 17.40 1.45
CA VAL A 186 -9.11 16.20 0.95
C VAL A 186 -9.53 15.02 1.82
N VAL A 187 -10.22 14.04 1.21
CA VAL A 187 -10.71 12.83 1.91
C VAL A 187 -10.16 11.60 1.22
N ASP A 188 -9.28 10.89 1.90
CA ASP A 188 -8.63 9.67 1.40
C ASP A 188 -8.21 8.81 2.62
N ASP A 189 -8.15 7.49 2.49
CA ASP A 189 -7.69 6.59 3.56
C ASP A 189 -6.16 6.53 3.65
N SER A 190 -5.45 6.79 2.54
CA SER A 190 -3.99 6.85 2.48
C SER A 190 -3.45 8.19 2.99
N SER A 191 -2.65 8.17 4.06
CA SER A 191 -1.94 9.37 4.52
C SER A 191 -0.94 9.89 3.49
N THR A 192 -0.33 8.99 2.71
CA THR A 192 0.63 9.34 1.66
C THR A 192 -0.07 10.11 0.54
N ALA A 193 -1.24 9.64 0.10
CA ALA A 193 -2.03 10.33 -0.92
C ALA A 193 -2.49 11.72 -0.45
N ARG A 194 -3.01 11.83 0.78
CA ARG A 194 -3.43 13.13 1.34
C ARG A 194 -2.28 14.13 1.43
N LEU A 195 -1.10 13.68 1.85
CA LEU A 195 0.10 14.51 1.89
C LEU A 195 0.47 15.02 0.49
N GLN A 196 0.54 14.12 -0.50
CA GLN A 196 0.86 14.49 -1.88
C GLN A 196 -0.14 15.50 -2.46
N VAL A 197 -1.45 15.27 -2.29
CA VAL A 197 -2.47 16.20 -2.74
C VAL A 197 -2.32 17.56 -2.05
N THR A 198 -2.07 17.57 -0.74
CA THR A 198 -1.92 18.79 0.05
C THR A 198 -0.69 19.58 -0.37
N GLU A 199 0.45 18.92 -0.57
CA GLU A 199 1.70 19.55 -1.02
C GLU A 199 1.58 20.08 -2.46
N THR A 200 0.93 19.33 -3.35
CA THR A 200 0.68 19.79 -4.72
C THR A 200 -0.27 20.99 -4.74
N LEU A 201 -1.44 20.91 -4.11
CA LEU A 201 -2.40 22.02 -4.09
C LEU A 201 -1.88 23.25 -3.33
N GLY A 202 -1.04 23.03 -2.30
CA GLY A 202 -0.37 24.10 -1.57
C GLY A 202 0.52 24.98 -2.45
N GLN A 203 1.14 24.42 -3.51
CA GLN A 203 1.90 25.20 -4.50
C GLN A 203 1.03 26.24 -5.24
N LEU A 204 -0.29 26.05 -5.26
CA LEU A 204 -1.26 26.95 -5.87
C LEU A 204 -1.89 27.95 -4.89
N GLY A 205 -1.43 27.96 -3.62
CA GLY A 205 -2.01 28.79 -2.56
C GLY A 205 -3.38 28.32 -2.09
N ILE A 206 -3.74 27.06 -2.36
CA ILE A 206 -4.98 26.43 -1.87
C ILE A 206 -4.76 25.91 -0.45
N GLU A 207 -5.69 26.24 0.45
CA GLU A 207 -5.74 25.71 1.80
C GLU A 207 -6.42 24.33 1.81
N CYS A 208 -5.67 23.29 2.17
CA CYS A 208 -6.21 21.93 2.26
C CYS A 208 -6.64 21.58 3.69
N ILE A 209 -7.83 21.01 3.82
CA ILE A 209 -8.35 20.42 5.05
C ILE A 209 -8.35 18.90 4.86
N GLU A 210 -7.52 18.18 5.61
CA GLU A 210 -7.44 16.72 5.49
C GLU A 210 -8.45 16.00 6.39
N ARG A 211 -9.07 14.94 5.87
CA ARG A 211 -9.88 13.98 6.65
C ARG A 211 -9.58 12.55 6.17
N LEU A 212 -9.64 11.60 7.10
CA LEU A 212 -9.54 10.18 6.76
C LEU A 212 -10.87 9.72 6.14
N CYS A 213 -10.80 8.95 5.06
CA CYS A 213 -11.97 8.27 4.54
C CYS A 213 -12.41 7.16 5.52
N CYS A 214 -13.72 7.05 5.77
CA CYS A 214 -14.36 5.92 6.48
C CYS A 214 -14.07 5.72 7.99
N LEU A 215 -13.24 6.51 8.68
CA LEU A 215 -13.25 6.47 10.15
C LEU A 215 -14.45 7.28 10.68
N ASN A 216 -15.42 6.59 11.28
CA ASN A 216 -16.52 7.10 12.10
C ASN A 216 -16.38 8.59 12.51
N ARG A 217 -17.00 9.49 11.75
CA ARG A 217 -17.52 10.82 12.16
C ARG A 217 -18.26 11.49 11.00
N TRP A 218 -19.40 10.91 10.63
CA TRP A 218 -20.50 11.64 9.98
C TRP A 218 -21.75 11.56 10.87
N ASN A 219 -21.57 11.76 12.18
CA ASN A 219 -22.62 12.13 13.14
C ASN A 219 -22.28 13.51 13.69
#